data_AF-A0A5B7HF65-F1
#
_entry.id   AF-A0A5B7HF65-F1
#
_cell.length_a   1.000
_cell.length_b   1.000
_cell.length_c   1.000
_cell.angle_alpha   90.00
_cell.angle_beta   90.00
_cell.angle_gamma   90.00
#
_symmetry.space_group_name_H-M   'P 1'
#
loop_
_entity.id
_entity.type
_entity.pdbx_description
1 polymer ?
#
loop_
_entity_poly.entity_id
_entity_poly.type
_entity_poly.pdbx_seq_one_letter_code
_entity_poly.pdbx_strand_id
1 'polypeptide(L)' 'MHLLGGSPPPQLSLGLHPLQVVRSAKLLGVTVDDQLTWKLHVTTTVRSAAYRLYMLRRLSHWAHQLMS' A
#
# COMPACT_ATOMS: atom_id res chain seq x y z
N MET A 1 -5.28 -27.18 -41.72
CA MET A 1 -6.07 -26.18 -40.97
C MET A 1 -5.24 -25.79 -39.75
N HIS A 2 -4.70 -24.57 -39.74
CA HIS A 2 -3.70 -24.10 -38.78
C HIS A 2 -4.29 -23.91 -37.37
N LEU A 3 -3.61 -24.45 -36.36
CA LEU A 3 -3.89 -24.21 -34.93
C LEU A 3 -3.52 -22.76 -34.59
N LEU A 4 -4.44 -22.03 -33.94
CA LEU A 4 -4.24 -20.65 -33.52
C LEU A 4 -2.92 -20.51 -32.74
N GLY A 5 -1.97 -19.76 -33.34
CA GLY A 5 -0.75 -19.32 -32.70
C GLY A 5 -1.05 -18.27 -31.64
N GLY A 6 -1.35 -18.70 -30.42
CA GLY A 6 -1.18 -17.87 -29.24
C GLY A 6 0.28 -17.97 -28.81
N SER A 7 1.11 -16.96 -29.07
CA SER A 7 2.44 -16.92 -28.49
C SER A 7 2.30 -16.96 -26.96
N PRO A 8 3.06 -17.81 -26.23
CA PRO A 8 3.06 -17.77 -24.79
C PRO A 8 3.41 -16.34 -24.32
N PRO A 9 2.75 -15.84 -23.25
CA PRO A 9 3.02 -14.51 -22.75
C PRO A 9 4.52 -14.36 -22.45
N PRO A 10 5.11 -13.18 -22.72
CA PRO A 10 6.54 -12.96 -22.56
C PRO A 10 6.96 -13.30 -21.13
N GLN A 11 7.81 -14.33 -20.99
CA GLN A 11 8.36 -14.72 -19.70
C GLN A 11 9.48 -13.75 -19.33
N LEU A 12 9.28 -12.98 -18.27
CA LEU A 12 10.32 -12.12 -17.71
C LEU A 12 11.27 -12.99 -16.89
N SER A 13 12.58 -12.86 -17.09
CA SER A 13 13.60 -13.59 -16.33
C SER A 13 14.70 -12.63 -15.87
N LEU A 14 15.15 -12.79 -14.63
CA LEU A 14 16.38 -12.17 -14.13
C LEU A 14 17.51 -13.20 -14.24
N GLY A 15 18.32 -13.10 -15.29
CA GLY A 15 19.31 -14.14 -15.61
C GLY A 15 18.64 -15.48 -15.90
N LEU A 16 19.04 -16.54 -15.16
CA LEU A 16 18.44 -17.88 -15.27
C LEU A 16 17.17 -18.07 -14.42
N HIS A 17 16.65 -17.01 -13.79
CA HIS A 17 15.52 -17.10 -12.85
C HIS A 17 14.25 -16.52 -13.48
N PRO A 18 13.27 -17.36 -13.86
CA PRO A 18 11.99 -16.87 -14.35
C PRO A 18 11.25 -16.13 -13.24
N LEU A 19 10.75 -14.95 -13.55
CA LEU A 19 9.95 -14.13 -12.65
C LEU A 19 8.51 -14.63 -12.64
N GLN A 20 7.98 -14.80 -11.44
CA GLN A 20 6.56 -15.03 -11.23
C GLN A 20 5.83 -13.69 -11.15
N VAL A 21 4.84 -13.49 -12.03
CA VAL A 21 3.89 -12.38 -11.91
C VAL A 21 2.85 -12.78 -10.87
N VAL A 22 2.73 -11.98 -9.81
CA VAL A 22 1.74 -12.17 -8.73
C VAL A 22 0.87 -10.93 -8.61
N ARG A 23 -0.43 -11.13 -8.31
CA ARG A 23 -1.39 -10.03 -8.15
C ARG A 23 -1.16 -9.23 -6.87
N SER A 24 -0.67 -9.86 -5.82
CA SER A 24 -0.27 -9.16 -4.61
C SER A 24 0.87 -9.88 -3.89
N ALA A 25 1.68 -9.13 -3.16
CA ALA A 25 2.81 -9.61 -2.38
C ALA A 25 2.86 -8.89 -1.03
N LYS A 26 3.12 -9.64 0.04
CA LYS A 26 3.37 -9.05 1.35
C LYS A 26 4.84 -8.68 1.47
N LEU A 27 5.12 -7.39 1.61
CA LEU A 27 6.46 -6.84 1.76
C LEU A 27 6.52 -6.03 3.06
N LEU A 28 7.39 -6.43 3.99
CA LEU A 28 7.60 -5.73 5.27
C LEU A 28 6.31 -5.51 6.09
N GLY A 29 5.35 -6.44 5.99
CA GLY A 29 4.06 -6.35 6.69
C GLY A 29 2.96 -5.60 5.92
N VAL A 30 3.29 -4.98 4.79
CA VAL A 30 2.34 -4.28 3.92
C VAL A 30 2.00 -5.15 2.72
N THR A 31 0.73 -5.22 2.34
CA THR A 31 0.30 -5.88 1.09
C THR A 31 0.43 -4.90 -0.06
N VAL A 32 1.30 -5.22 -1.02
CA VAL A 32 1.45 -4.52 -2.30
C VAL A 32 0.63 -5.28 -3.33
N ASP A 33 -0.26 -4.58 -4.02
CA ASP A 33 -1.20 -5.11 -5.01
C ASP A 33 -0.85 -4.59 -6.41
N ASP A 34 -1.11 -5.39 -7.45
CA ASP A 34 -0.75 -5.11 -8.84
C ASP A 34 -1.54 -3.94 -9.44
N GLN A 35 -2.69 -3.61 -8.86
CA GLN A 35 -3.45 -2.40 -9.17
C GLN A 35 -2.76 -1.13 -8.69
N LEU A 36 -1.64 -1.27 -7.96
CA LEU A 36 -0.87 -0.18 -7.35
C LEU A 36 -1.77 0.83 -6.63
N THR A 37 -2.90 0.38 -6.08
CA THR A 37 -3.92 1.29 -5.55
C THR A 37 -3.48 1.81 -4.19
N TRP A 38 -2.87 2.99 -4.20
CA TRP A 38 -2.57 3.80 -3.00
C TRP A 38 -3.83 4.19 -2.18
N LYS A 39 -5.03 3.75 -2.58
CA LYS A 39 -6.30 4.42 -2.29
C LYS A 39 -6.83 4.27 -0.87
N LEU A 40 -6.67 3.10 -0.23
CA LEU A 40 -7.34 2.86 1.06
C LEU A 40 -6.37 2.78 2.24
N HIS A 41 -5.30 2.00 2.16
CA HIS A 41 -4.40 1.80 3.30
C HIS A 41 -3.66 3.08 3.69
N VAL A 42 -3.20 3.86 2.71
CA VAL A 42 -2.50 5.13 2.96
C VAL A 42 -3.48 6.18 3.48
N THR A 43 -4.68 6.28 2.90
CA THR A 43 -5.69 7.25 3.36
C THR A 43 -6.22 6.94 4.76
N THR A 44 -6.41 5.66 5.11
CA THR A 44 -6.79 5.26 6.48
C THR A 44 -5.68 5.55 7.48
N THR A 45 -4.41 5.31 7.12
CA THR A 45 -3.25 5.62 7.96
C THR A 45 -3.12 7.12 8.18
N VAL A 46 -3.21 7.93 7.12
CA VAL A 46 -3.18 9.41 7.20
C VAL A 46 -4.32 9.94 8.08
N ARG A 47 -5.54 9.43 7.89
CA ARG A 47 -6.70 9.82 8.71
C ARG A 47 -6.51 9.48 10.19
N SER A 48 -6.00 8.29 10.49
CA SER A 48 -5.71 7.86 11.86
C SER A 48 -4.67 8.75 12.53
N ALA A 49 -3.58 9.07 11.82
CA ALA A 49 -2.54 9.97 12.32
C ALA A 49 -3.06 11.39 12.57
N ALA A 50 -3.81 11.95 11.61
CA ALA A 50 -4.40 13.28 11.74
C ALA A 50 -5.36 13.37 12.93
N TYR A 51 -6.19 12.35 13.15
CA TYR A 51 -7.09 12.29 14.30
C TYR A 51 -6.34 12.27 15.63
N ARG A 52 -5.30 11.44 15.75
CA ARG A 52 -4.46 11.37 16.96
C ARG A 52 -3.78 12.70 17.26
N LEU A 53 -3.21 13.34 16.24
CA LEU A 53 -2.58 14.66 16.36
C LEU A 53 -3.59 15.73 16.80
N TYR A 54 -4.80 15.71 16.24
CA TYR A 54 -5.87 16.61 16.64
C TYR A 54 -6.23 16.43 18.12
N MET A 55 -6.41 15.19 18.60
CA MET A 55 -6.69 14.95 20.01
C MET A 55 -5.57 15.46 20.92
N LEU A 56 -4.31 15.21 20.55
CA LEU A 56 -3.15 15.68 21.32
C LEU A 56 -3.09 17.20 21.40
N ARG A 57 -3.30 17.90 20.27
CA ARG A 57 -3.37 19.37 20.24
C ARG A 57 -4.49 19.89 21.13
N ARG A 58 -5.67 19.27 21.07
CA ARG A 58 -6.81 19.66 21.88
C ARG A 58 -6.54 19.47 23.37
N LEU A 59 -5.97 18.34 23.78
CA LEU A 59 -5.60 18.07 25.17
C LEU A 59 -4.55 19.07 25.68
N SER A 60 -3.56 19.40 24.85
CA SER A 60 -2.56 20.43 25.17
C SER A 60 -3.20 21.80 25.38
N HIS A 61 -4.19 22.17 24.56
CA HIS A 61 -4.93 23.42 24.75
C HIS A 61 -5.70 23.45 26.08
N TRP A 62 -6.38 22.36 26.43
CA TRP A 62 -7.07 22.25 27.73
C TRP A 62 -6.10 22.33 28.91
N ALA A 63 -4.94 21.68 28.81
CA ALA A 63 -3.93 21.74 29.85
C ALA A 63 -3.41 23.17 30.06
N HIS A 64 -3.18 23.93 28.97
CA HIS A 64 -2.82 25.34 29.08
C HIS A 64 -3.94 26.20 29.70
N GLN A 65 -5.21 25.97 29.37
CA GLN A 65 -6.34 26.70 29.96
C GLN A 65 -6.58 26.37 31.44
N LEU A 66 -6.26 25.16 31.89
CA LEU A 66 -6.43 24.77 33.30
C LEU A 66 -5.30 25.29 34.21
N MET A 67 -4.17 25.69 33.62
CA MET A 67 -2.96 26.14 34.32
C MET A 67 -2.78 27.67 34.28
N SER A 68 -3.76 28.40 33.76
CA SER A 68 -3.85 29.88 33.74
C SER A 68 -4.99 30.35 34.61
#